data_AF-A0A5J5B3Y7-F1
#
_entry.id   AF-A0A5J5B3Y7-F1
#
_cell.length_a   1.000
_cell.length_b   1.000
_cell.length_c   1.000
_cell.angle_alpha   90.00
_cell.angle_beta   90.00
_cell.angle_gamma   90.00
#
_symmetry.space_group_name_H-M   'P 1'
#
loop_
_entity.id
_entity.type
_entity.pdbx_description
1 polymer ?
#
loop_
_entity_poly.entity_id
_entity_poly.type
_entity_poly.pdbx_seq_one_letter_code
_entity_poly.pdbx_strand_id
1 'polypeptide(L)'
;MASLPKDSKGFDVIGRAEKEYLSAPLHSKIIEQRWGGSKNKTVEDVKGRINNLLIEYVVSGDKKEACRCIKDLKVPFFHHEIVKRTIIMAMERLQAECHLLDLLKITAEEGLINSSQTSKGFGRIIDTVDDLSLDIPNARGILRSLISEAASEGWLCASSLKSLPLVPEKQLLEDSAVKAFKMKAQSIMQEYFLSGDVSEVSRCLESDSCSSLAELNAIFVKRLISLAMDRKNREKEMASFLLSSLCFPADDVVNGFVMLIQSADDTSLDIPVVVEDLAMFLARAVVDEVLAPLHLEEIGSQCLGPDSIGNKVLQMAKSLLKARLSGERILRCWGGGGSSRNGWAIEDVKDKIGKILEEFESGGDIREACCCIKELSMPFFHHEVVKKSLVTVMEKKNDRLWGLLGEFFNSGLITMNQMIKGFARVAESLDDLALDVRTCSRERPLFMMPRLCS
;
A
#
# COMPACT_ATOMS: atom_id res chain seq x y z
N MET A 1 -10.92 -7.96 -32.53
CA MET A 1 -11.83 -8.59 -31.54
C MET A 1 -13.02 -9.14 -32.30
N ALA A 2 -13.33 -10.43 -32.15
CA ALA A 2 -14.51 -11.02 -32.77
C ALA A 2 -15.77 -10.43 -32.13
N SER A 3 -16.57 -9.71 -32.92
CA SER A 3 -17.86 -9.19 -32.48
C SER A 3 -18.83 -10.37 -32.31
N LEU A 4 -19.35 -10.56 -31.10
CA LEU A 4 -20.42 -11.51 -30.85
C LEU A 4 -21.65 -11.13 -31.69
N PRO A 5 -22.36 -12.11 -32.29
CA PRO A 5 -23.62 -11.85 -32.98
C PRO A 5 -24.61 -11.12 -32.06
N LYS A 6 -25.31 -10.11 -32.59
CA LYS A 6 -26.22 -9.25 -31.81
C LYS A 6 -27.35 -10.01 -31.11
N ASP A 7 -27.72 -11.18 -31.62
CA ASP A 7 -28.79 -12.03 -31.08
C ASP A 7 -28.24 -13.19 -30.21
N SER A 8 -26.95 -13.15 -29.88
CA SER A 8 -26.34 -14.17 -29.03
C SER A 8 -26.63 -13.91 -27.56
N LYS A 9 -26.82 -14.99 -26.79
CA LYS A 9 -26.86 -14.91 -25.31
C LYS A 9 -25.63 -14.21 -24.73
N GLY A 10 -24.48 -14.28 -25.41
CA GLY A 10 -23.27 -13.55 -25.01
C GLY A 10 -23.42 -12.03 -25.13
N PHE A 11 -24.08 -11.56 -26.20
CA PHE A 11 -24.42 -10.14 -26.37
C PHE A 11 -25.41 -9.67 -25.30
N ASP A 12 -26.42 -10.50 -24.96
CA ASP A 12 -27.36 -10.20 -23.87
C ASP A 12 -26.67 -10.12 -22.50
N VAL A 13 -25.70 -11.00 -22.23
CA VAL A 13 -24.90 -10.98 -21.00
C VAL A 13 -24.08 -9.69 -20.90
N ILE A 14 -23.44 -9.26 -22.00
CA ILE A 14 -22.69 -8.00 -22.05
C ILE A 14 -23.63 -6.81 -21.85
N GLY A 15 -24.76 -6.76 -22.57
CA GLY A 15 -25.74 -5.68 -22.46
C GLY A 15 -26.34 -5.59 -21.06
N ARG A 16 -26.60 -6.73 -20.41
CA ARG A 16 -27.03 -6.77 -19.01
C ARG A 16 -25.92 -6.28 -18.08
N ALA A 17 -24.68 -6.69 -18.28
CA ALA A 17 -23.57 -6.27 -17.44
C ALA A 17 -23.31 -4.76 -17.53
N GLU A 18 -23.34 -4.21 -18.74
CA GLU A 18 -23.18 -2.78 -18.99
C GLU A 18 -24.33 -1.98 -18.36
N LYS A 19 -25.57 -2.39 -18.59
CA LYS A 19 -26.76 -1.67 -18.12
C LYS A 19 -27.00 -1.79 -16.61
N GLU A 20 -26.92 -3.00 -16.06
CA GLU A 20 -27.30 -3.26 -14.67
C GLU A 20 -26.14 -3.08 -13.69
N TYR A 21 -24.91 -3.32 -14.13
CA TYR A 21 -23.76 -3.29 -13.23
C TYR A 21 -22.81 -2.15 -13.49
N LEU A 22 -22.50 -1.77 -14.72
CA LEU A 22 -21.44 -0.77 -15.00
C LEU A 22 -21.96 0.67 -15.15
N SER A 23 -23.21 0.83 -15.62
CA SER A 23 -23.83 2.15 -15.85
C SER A 23 -24.52 2.75 -14.61
N ALA A 24 -24.65 1.98 -13.54
CA ALA A 24 -25.28 2.44 -12.31
C ALA A 24 -24.35 3.39 -11.51
N PRO A 25 -24.87 4.45 -10.88
CA PRO A 25 -24.12 5.20 -9.86
C PRO A 25 -23.68 4.25 -8.75
N LEU A 26 -22.44 4.38 -8.27
CA LEU A 26 -21.82 3.47 -7.29
C LEU A 26 -21.69 2.00 -7.78
N HIS A 27 -21.62 1.78 -9.10
CA HIS A 27 -21.47 0.45 -9.70
C HIS A 27 -20.39 -0.42 -9.04
N SER A 28 -19.21 0.14 -8.76
CA SER A 28 -18.11 -0.57 -8.10
C SER A 28 -18.55 -1.19 -6.77
N LYS A 29 -19.25 -0.41 -5.95
CA LYS A 29 -19.76 -0.83 -4.64
C LYS A 29 -20.90 -1.85 -4.72
N ILE A 30 -21.67 -1.85 -5.81
CA ILE A 30 -22.74 -2.83 -6.06
C ILE A 30 -22.15 -4.15 -6.53
N ILE A 31 -21.15 -4.10 -7.42
CA ILE A 31 -20.43 -5.28 -7.94
C ILE A 31 -19.68 -5.98 -6.80
N GLU A 32 -18.98 -5.22 -5.94
CA GLU A 32 -18.32 -5.72 -4.74
C GLU A 32 -19.27 -6.46 -3.77
N GLN A 33 -20.57 -6.12 -3.77
CA GLN A 33 -21.57 -6.70 -2.86
C GLN A 33 -22.28 -7.95 -3.42
N ARG A 34 -22.18 -8.22 -4.73
CA ARG A 34 -22.99 -9.27 -5.39
C ARG A 34 -22.43 -10.69 -5.19
N TRP A 35 -21.11 -10.82 -5.08
CA TRP A 35 -20.45 -12.10 -4.79
C TRP A 35 -19.94 -12.15 -3.35
N GLY A 36 -20.87 -12.25 -2.40
CA GLY A 36 -20.67 -13.02 -1.17
C GLY A 36 -19.41 -12.76 -0.35
N GLY A 37 -19.10 -11.50 -0.04
CA GLY A 37 -18.30 -11.13 1.12
C GLY A 37 -19.12 -10.18 1.97
N SER A 38 -19.69 -10.64 3.09
CA SER A 38 -20.11 -9.69 4.14
C SER A 38 -18.93 -8.76 4.40
N LYS A 39 -19.17 -7.45 4.53
CA LYS A 39 -18.17 -6.40 4.82
C LYS A 39 -17.26 -6.64 6.06
N ASN A 40 -17.30 -7.81 6.67
CA ASN A 40 -16.80 -8.10 8.02
C ASN A 40 -15.75 -9.23 8.06
N LYS A 41 -15.26 -9.75 6.93
CA LYS A 41 -14.15 -10.73 6.92
C LYS A 41 -13.12 -10.35 5.85
N THR A 42 -12.31 -9.35 6.17
CA THR A 42 -11.05 -9.12 5.46
C THR A 42 -10.05 -10.23 5.77
N VAL A 43 -9.02 -10.37 4.95
CA VAL A 43 -7.91 -11.31 5.22
C VAL A 43 -7.25 -10.98 6.56
N GLU A 44 -7.14 -9.69 6.89
CA GLU A 44 -6.66 -9.22 8.18
C GLU A 44 -7.56 -9.68 9.33
N ASP A 45 -8.89 -9.61 9.19
CA ASP A 45 -9.82 -10.13 10.20
C ASP A 45 -9.65 -11.65 10.39
N VAL A 46 -9.40 -12.39 9.30
CA VAL A 46 -9.14 -13.83 9.36
C VAL A 46 -7.81 -14.12 10.05
N LYS A 47 -6.73 -13.41 9.70
CA LYS A 47 -5.41 -13.50 10.35
C LYS A 47 -5.49 -13.16 11.85
N GLY A 48 -6.26 -12.13 12.21
CA GLY A 48 -6.52 -11.75 13.59
C GLY A 48 -7.28 -12.84 14.36
N ARG A 49 -8.29 -13.45 13.76
CA ARG A 49 -9.02 -14.60 14.36
C ARG A 49 -8.12 -15.82 14.53
N ILE A 50 -7.25 -16.12 13.56
CA ILE A 50 -6.25 -17.19 13.67
C ILE A 50 -5.28 -16.89 14.83
N ASN A 51 -4.81 -15.65 14.94
CA ASN A 51 -3.91 -15.27 16.02
C ASN A 51 -4.55 -15.42 17.40
N ASN A 52 -5.80 -14.96 17.56
CA ASN A 52 -6.54 -15.09 18.82
C ASN A 52 -6.81 -16.55 19.18
N LEU A 53 -7.22 -17.37 18.22
CA LEU A 53 -7.36 -18.83 18.36
C LEU A 53 -6.08 -19.45 18.94
N LEU A 54 -4.91 -19.14 18.35
CA LEU A 54 -3.65 -19.74 18.78
C LEU A 54 -3.25 -19.27 20.17
N ILE A 55 -3.42 -17.99 20.49
CA ILE A 55 -3.17 -17.45 21.83
C ILE A 55 -4.07 -18.12 22.87
N GLU A 56 -5.37 -18.24 22.59
CA GLU A 56 -6.34 -18.89 23.48
C GLU A 56 -6.02 -20.38 23.68
N TYR A 57 -5.59 -21.08 22.63
CA TYR A 57 -5.21 -22.48 22.72
C TYR A 57 -3.93 -22.69 23.54
N VAL A 58 -2.92 -21.82 23.39
CA VAL A 58 -1.69 -21.89 24.21
C VAL A 58 -2.00 -21.72 25.70
N VAL A 59 -3.01 -20.93 26.06
CA VAL A 59 -3.42 -20.70 27.46
C VAL A 59 -4.33 -21.83 27.97
N SER A 60 -5.28 -22.29 27.16
CA SER A 60 -6.34 -23.22 27.60
C SER A 60 -5.98 -24.69 27.41
N GLY A 61 -5.20 -25.03 26.38
CA GLY A 61 -4.98 -26.40 25.92
C GLY A 61 -6.23 -27.09 25.36
N ASP A 62 -7.34 -26.36 25.13
CA ASP A 62 -8.60 -26.97 24.69
C ASP A 62 -8.58 -27.34 23.20
N LYS A 63 -8.24 -28.60 22.92
CA LYS A 63 -8.19 -29.19 21.58
C LYS A 63 -9.54 -29.12 20.86
N LYS A 64 -10.67 -29.30 21.57
CA LYS A 64 -12.01 -29.31 20.95
C LYS A 64 -12.42 -27.91 20.54
N GLU A 65 -12.17 -26.93 21.40
CA GLU A 65 -12.45 -25.53 21.09
C GLU A 65 -11.62 -25.03 19.93
N ALA A 66 -10.32 -25.35 19.90
CA ALA A 66 -9.45 -24.99 18.78
C ALA A 66 -9.94 -25.58 17.45
N CYS A 67 -10.29 -26.88 17.43
CA CYS A 67 -10.87 -27.52 16.24
C CYS A 67 -12.21 -26.88 15.82
N ARG A 68 -13.06 -26.48 16.78
CA ARG A 68 -14.32 -25.77 16.49
C ARG A 68 -14.05 -24.41 15.84
N CYS A 69 -13.18 -23.62 16.43
CA CYS A 69 -12.82 -22.30 15.91
C CYS A 69 -12.21 -22.37 14.51
N ILE A 70 -11.36 -23.38 14.22
CA ILE A 70 -10.82 -23.62 12.87
C ILE A 70 -11.94 -23.92 11.87
N LYS A 71 -12.92 -24.79 12.22
CA LYS A 71 -14.09 -25.07 11.36
C LYS A 71 -14.91 -23.79 11.11
N ASP A 72 -15.05 -22.94 12.12
CA ASP A 72 -15.81 -21.69 12.06
C ASP A 72 -15.09 -20.56 11.29
N LEU A 73 -13.82 -20.74 10.90
CA LEU A 73 -13.16 -19.83 9.95
C LEU A 73 -13.86 -19.88 8.59
N LYS A 74 -14.26 -21.08 8.13
CA LYS A 74 -14.89 -21.36 6.83
C LYS A 74 -14.04 -20.93 5.62
N VAL A 75 -12.72 -21.08 5.72
CA VAL A 75 -11.74 -20.70 4.67
C VAL A 75 -10.71 -21.82 4.41
N PRO A 76 -11.12 -23.01 3.94
CA PRO A 76 -10.23 -24.18 3.83
C PRO A 76 -9.02 -23.98 2.91
N PHE A 77 -9.13 -23.08 1.93
CA PHE A 77 -8.02 -22.72 1.03
C PHE A 77 -6.95 -21.82 1.70
N PHE A 78 -7.27 -21.24 2.86
CA PHE A 78 -6.43 -20.35 3.64
C PHE A 78 -5.88 -21.01 4.93
N HIS A 79 -6.13 -22.31 5.13
CA HIS A 79 -5.64 -23.03 6.33
C HIS A 79 -4.12 -23.13 6.41
N HIS A 80 -3.39 -22.97 5.29
CA HIS A 80 -1.93 -22.83 5.31
C HIS A 80 -1.44 -21.65 6.17
N GLU A 81 -2.24 -20.59 6.34
CA GLU A 81 -1.94 -19.48 7.24
C GLU A 81 -1.98 -19.92 8.72
N ILE A 82 -2.85 -20.87 9.08
CA ILE A 82 -2.88 -21.45 10.44
C ILE A 82 -1.55 -22.14 10.71
N VAL A 83 -1.08 -22.97 9.77
CA VAL A 83 0.20 -23.69 9.87
C VAL A 83 1.36 -22.70 9.97
N LYS A 84 1.41 -21.71 9.07
CA LYS A 84 2.42 -20.65 9.05
C LYS A 84 2.50 -19.92 10.40
N ARG A 85 1.37 -19.41 10.88
CA ARG A 85 1.30 -18.63 12.13
C ARG A 85 1.60 -19.48 13.36
N THR A 86 1.18 -20.75 13.37
CA THR A 86 1.46 -21.68 14.48
C THR A 86 2.94 -21.95 14.61
N ILE A 87 3.64 -22.20 13.50
CA ILE A 87 5.09 -22.45 13.52
C ILE A 87 5.87 -21.18 13.89
N ILE A 88 5.50 -20.02 13.34
CA ILE A 88 6.12 -18.74 13.75
C ILE A 88 5.95 -18.52 15.26
N MET A 89 4.74 -18.74 15.80
CA MET A 89 4.49 -18.60 17.24
C MET A 89 5.28 -19.62 18.08
N ALA A 90 5.47 -20.84 17.59
CA ALA A 90 6.31 -21.85 18.24
C ALA A 90 7.79 -21.44 18.24
N MET A 91 8.28 -20.86 17.14
CA MET A 91 9.64 -20.34 17.02
C MET A 91 9.90 -19.12 17.92
N GLU A 92 8.88 -18.27 18.13
CA GLU A 92 8.95 -17.12 19.05
C GLU A 92 8.85 -17.52 20.53
N ARG A 93 8.12 -18.61 20.82
CA ARG A 93 7.79 -19.04 22.19
C ARG A 93 8.10 -20.53 22.39
N LEU A 94 9.36 -20.83 22.68
CA LEU A 94 9.83 -22.21 22.92
C LEU A 94 9.03 -22.96 24.00
N GLN A 95 8.48 -22.27 25.00
CA GLN A 95 7.66 -22.90 26.05
C GLN A 95 6.27 -23.37 25.54
N ALA A 96 5.79 -22.78 24.44
CA ALA A 96 4.51 -23.12 23.82
C ALA A 96 4.67 -24.09 22.62
N GLU A 97 5.91 -24.40 22.22
CA GLU A 97 6.25 -25.20 21.05
C GLU A 97 5.53 -26.54 21.04
N CYS A 98 5.67 -27.34 22.10
CA CYS A 98 5.03 -28.67 22.17
C CYS A 98 3.51 -28.58 22.04
N HIS A 99 2.86 -27.61 22.69
CA HIS A 99 1.40 -27.45 22.60
C HIS A 99 0.97 -27.09 21.16
N LEU A 100 1.67 -26.16 20.52
CA LEU A 100 1.38 -25.69 19.16
C LEU A 100 1.60 -26.78 18.11
N LEU A 101 2.64 -27.60 18.24
CA LEU A 101 2.86 -28.76 17.37
C LEU A 101 1.80 -29.83 17.59
N ASP A 102 1.40 -30.08 18.83
CA ASP A 102 0.27 -30.96 19.17
C ASP A 102 -1.02 -30.55 18.42
N LEU A 103 -1.29 -29.24 18.31
CA LEU A 103 -2.44 -28.73 17.58
C LEU A 103 -2.34 -29.02 16.07
N LEU A 104 -1.18 -28.80 15.46
CA LEU A 104 -0.97 -29.09 14.03
C LEU A 104 -1.12 -30.58 13.74
N LYS A 105 -0.59 -31.44 14.61
CA LYS A 105 -0.73 -32.88 14.53
C LYS A 105 -2.21 -33.30 14.56
N ILE A 106 -2.97 -32.85 15.57
CA ILE A 106 -4.40 -33.20 15.71
C ILE A 106 -5.19 -32.69 14.52
N THR A 107 -4.95 -31.45 14.08
CA THR A 107 -5.69 -30.87 12.95
C THR A 107 -5.33 -31.52 11.61
N ALA A 108 -4.14 -32.07 11.47
CA ALA A 108 -3.74 -32.89 10.33
C ALA A 108 -4.37 -34.30 10.37
N GLU A 109 -4.33 -34.97 11.53
CA GLU A 109 -4.93 -36.31 11.74
C GLU A 109 -6.46 -36.31 11.59
N GLU A 110 -7.14 -35.28 12.12
CA GLU A 110 -8.59 -35.07 11.94
C GLU A 110 -8.96 -34.62 10.51
N GLY A 111 -7.98 -34.34 9.65
CA GLY A 111 -8.19 -33.88 8.28
C GLY A 111 -8.75 -32.46 8.17
N LEU A 112 -8.72 -31.67 9.26
CA LEU A 112 -9.11 -30.26 9.26
C LEU A 112 -8.18 -29.40 8.42
N ILE A 113 -6.89 -29.72 8.47
CA ILE A 113 -5.86 -29.15 7.61
C ILE A 113 -5.30 -30.30 6.78
N ASN A 114 -5.55 -30.28 5.48
CA ASN A 114 -5.06 -31.32 4.59
C ASN A 114 -3.54 -31.19 4.33
N SER A 115 -2.91 -32.28 3.89
CA SER A 115 -1.47 -32.35 3.61
C SER A 115 -0.96 -31.26 2.64
N SER A 116 -1.79 -30.83 1.68
CA SER A 116 -1.44 -29.73 0.77
C SER A 116 -1.36 -28.39 1.50
N GLN A 117 -2.31 -28.08 2.39
CA GLN A 117 -2.26 -26.86 3.22
C GLN A 117 -1.10 -26.90 4.23
N THR A 118 -0.81 -28.07 4.82
CA THR A 118 0.35 -28.27 5.70
C THR A 118 1.66 -28.00 4.96
N SER A 119 1.88 -28.66 3.82
CA SER A 119 3.09 -28.49 3.02
C SER A 119 3.23 -27.05 2.52
N LYS A 120 2.12 -26.41 2.12
CA LYS A 120 2.09 -25.01 1.72
C LYS A 120 2.46 -24.07 2.87
N GLY A 121 1.99 -24.32 4.09
CA GLY A 121 2.34 -23.55 5.28
C GLY A 121 3.83 -23.65 5.63
N PHE A 122 4.40 -24.85 5.60
CA PHE A 122 5.85 -25.04 5.77
C PHE A 122 6.67 -24.40 4.65
N GLY A 123 6.25 -24.57 3.39
CA GLY A 123 6.90 -23.95 2.23
C GLY A 123 6.98 -22.43 2.36
N ARG A 124 5.91 -21.79 2.83
CA ARG A 124 5.85 -20.35 3.11
C ARG A 124 6.87 -19.89 4.14
N ILE A 125 7.08 -20.67 5.19
CA ILE A 125 8.08 -20.33 6.21
C ILE A 125 9.49 -20.53 5.66
N ILE A 126 9.73 -21.58 4.86
CA ILE A 126 11.02 -21.80 4.19
C ILE A 126 11.34 -20.61 3.28
N ASP A 127 10.37 -20.13 2.50
CA ASP A 127 10.55 -18.99 1.59
C ASP A 127 10.82 -17.67 2.34
N THR A 128 10.37 -17.55 3.59
CA THR A 128 10.51 -16.33 4.42
C THR A 128 11.49 -16.47 5.58
N VAL A 129 12.21 -17.60 5.68
CA VAL A 129 13.05 -17.93 6.85
C VAL A 129 14.18 -16.93 7.08
N ASP A 130 14.69 -16.32 6.01
CA ASP A 130 15.76 -15.33 6.09
C ASP A 130 15.24 -14.01 6.66
N ASP A 131 14.04 -13.59 6.27
CA ASP A 131 13.37 -12.44 6.87
C ASP A 131 12.92 -12.75 8.31
N LEU A 132 12.42 -13.96 8.60
CA LEU A 132 12.10 -14.37 9.98
C LEU A 132 13.34 -14.39 10.89
N SER A 133 14.53 -14.64 10.33
CA SER A 133 15.77 -14.61 11.08
C SER A 133 16.17 -13.22 11.57
N LEU A 134 15.51 -12.16 11.08
CA LEU A 134 15.63 -10.79 11.58
C LEU A 134 15.07 -10.69 13.01
N ASP A 135 13.93 -11.33 13.25
CA ASP A 135 13.20 -11.25 14.51
C ASP A 135 13.55 -12.42 15.46
N ILE A 136 13.86 -13.60 14.89
CA ILE A 136 14.08 -14.85 15.65
C ILE A 136 15.53 -15.34 15.45
N PRO A 137 16.39 -15.27 16.48
CA PRO A 137 17.74 -15.83 16.41
C PRO A 137 17.71 -17.33 16.07
N ASN A 138 18.58 -17.77 15.16
CA ASN A 138 18.64 -19.16 14.71
C ASN A 138 17.31 -19.71 14.12
N ALA A 139 16.45 -18.84 13.55
CA ALA A 139 15.19 -19.24 12.90
C ALA A 139 15.34 -20.45 11.97
N ARG A 140 16.41 -20.48 11.16
CA ARG A 140 16.70 -21.58 10.24
C ARG A 140 16.98 -22.91 10.95
N GLY A 141 17.71 -22.87 12.06
CA GLY A 141 18.01 -24.05 12.87
C GLY A 141 16.76 -24.60 13.54
N ILE A 142 15.94 -23.72 14.13
CA ILE A 142 14.67 -24.08 14.76
C ILE A 142 13.73 -24.69 13.72
N LEU A 143 13.53 -24.02 12.58
CA LEU A 143 12.65 -24.51 11.51
C LEU A 143 13.09 -25.90 11.00
N ARG A 144 14.39 -26.14 10.88
CA ARG A 144 14.92 -27.44 10.48
C ARG A 144 14.56 -28.53 11.51
N SER A 145 14.68 -28.23 12.80
CA SER A 145 14.26 -29.14 13.88
C SER A 145 12.78 -29.46 13.79
N LEU A 146 11.93 -28.43 13.65
CA LEU A 146 10.48 -28.59 13.55
C LEU A 146 10.06 -29.42 12.32
N ILE A 147 10.71 -29.22 11.17
CA ILE A 147 10.46 -30.03 9.96
C ILE A 147 10.84 -31.50 10.21
N SER A 148 11.99 -31.76 10.86
CA SER A 148 12.42 -33.12 11.17
C SER A 148 11.47 -33.82 12.16
N GLU A 149 11.00 -33.10 13.18
CA GLU A 149 10.03 -33.62 14.14
C GLU A 149 8.69 -33.93 13.47
N ALA A 150 8.10 -32.97 12.75
CA ALA A 150 6.84 -33.14 12.04
C ALA A 150 6.87 -34.28 11.00
N ALA A 151 8.03 -34.46 10.34
CA ALA A 151 8.24 -35.56 9.41
C ALA A 151 8.37 -36.91 10.13
N SER A 152 9.04 -36.95 11.29
CA SER A 152 9.16 -38.17 12.11
C SER A 152 7.83 -38.63 12.70
N GLU A 153 6.93 -37.68 12.99
CA GLU A 153 5.58 -37.96 13.46
C GLU A 153 4.58 -38.27 12.34
N GLY A 154 4.98 -38.10 11.08
CA GLY A 154 4.22 -38.56 9.90
C GLY A 154 3.12 -37.62 9.41
N TRP A 155 2.92 -36.44 10.02
CA TRP A 155 1.92 -35.47 9.57
C TRP A 155 2.46 -34.44 8.57
N LEU A 156 3.76 -34.47 8.27
CA LEU A 156 4.42 -33.67 7.23
C LEU A 156 5.22 -34.55 6.25
N CYS A 157 5.01 -34.36 4.95
CA CYS A 157 5.81 -35.00 3.91
C CYS A 157 7.03 -34.12 3.56
N ALA A 158 8.17 -34.35 4.21
CA ALA A 158 9.38 -33.54 4.00
C ALA A 158 9.87 -33.52 2.54
N SER A 159 9.66 -34.60 1.78
CA SER A 159 10.01 -34.67 0.36
C SER A 159 9.16 -33.77 -0.54
N SER A 160 8.03 -33.26 -0.04
CA SER A 160 7.17 -32.30 -0.75
C SER A 160 7.58 -30.85 -0.53
N LEU A 161 8.56 -30.58 0.34
CA LEU A 161 9.03 -29.24 0.67
C LEU A 161 10.20 -28.82 -0.22
N LYS A 162 10.33 -27.51 -0.44
CA LYS A 162 11.52 -26.91 -1.03
C LYS A 162 12.73 -27.16 -0.12
N SER A 163 13.91 -27.36 -0.70
CA SER A 163 15.14 -27.46 0.10
C SER A 163 15.42 -26.14 0.81
N LEU A 164 15.72 -26.20 2.10
CA LEU A 164 16.21 -25.04 2.84
C LEU A 164 17.49 -24.50 2.17
N PRO A 165 17.58 -23.21 1.82
CA PRO A 165 18.77 -22.64 1.23
C PRO A 165 20.01 -22.88 2.11
N LEU A 166 21.05 -23.49 1.52
CA LEU A 166 22.39 -23.59 2.12
C LEU A 166 23.12 -22.28 1.80
N VAL A 167 23.34 -21.42 2.80
CA VAL A 167 24.11 -20.17 2.60
C VAL A 167 25.62 -20.47 2.70
N PRO A 168 26.43 -20.20 1.67
CA PRO A 168 27.89 -20.26 1.73
C PRO A 168 28.49 -19.15 2.60
N GLU A 169 29.56 -19.46 3.34
CA GLU A 169 30.19 -18.55 4.32
C GLU A 169 30.69 -17.19 3.77
N LYS A 170 30.91 -17.06 2.46
CA LYS A 170 31.37 -15.80 1.85
C LYS A 170 30.26 -14.76 1.62
N GLN A 171 28.98 -15.17 1.60
CA GLN A 171 27.84 -14.24 1.49
C GLN A 171 27.43 -13.62 2.84
N LEU A 172 27.96 -14.12 3.96
CA LEU A 172 27.55 -13.73 5.32
C LEU A 172 27.83 -12.26 5.69
N LEU A 173 28.85 -11.62 5.13
CA LEU A 173 29.23 -10.25 5.49
C LEU A 173 28.35 -9.19 4.81
N GLU A 174 28.09 -9.33 3.50
CA GLU A 174 27.10 -8.51 2.79
C GLU A 174 25.68 -8.79 3.31
N ASP A 175 25.35 -10.07 3.56
CA ASP A 175 24.08 -10.44 4.19
C ASP A 175 23.93 -9.84 5.59
N SER A 176 25.00 -9.72 6.38
CA SER A 176 24.90 -9.13 7.72
C SER A 176 24.55 -7.63 7.66
N ALA A 177 25.10 -6.88 6.70
CA ALA A 177 24.79 -5.47 6.52
C ALA A 177 23.35 -5.29 5.99
N VAL A 178 22.96 -6.08 4.98
CA VAL A 178 21.59 -6.10 4.45
C VAL A 178 20.58 -6.51 5.54
N LYS A 179 20.92 -7.50 6.36
CA LYS A 179 20.10 -7.97 7.48
C LYS A 179 19.93 -6.86 8.54
N ALA A 180 21.02 -6.19 8.92
CA ALA A 180 20.97 -5.06 9.84
C ALA A 180 20.09 -3.92 9.29
N PHE A 181 20.24 -3.61 8.00
CA PHE A 181 19.40 -2.63 7.33
C PHE A 181 17.92 -3.04 7.30
N LYS A 182 17.60 -4.30 6.97
CA LYS A 182 16.21 -4.80 6.97
C LYS A 182 15.55 -4.65 8.35
N MET A 183 16.26 -4.92 9.44
CA MET A 183 15.76 -4.70 10.81
C MET A 183 15.53 -3.22 11.10
N LYS A 184 16.50 -2.36 10.77
CA LYS A 184 16.39 -0.92 10.96
C LYS A 184 15.23 -0.34 10.14
N ALA A 185 15.14 -0.69 8.85
CA ALA A 185 14.07 -0.28 7.95
C ALA A 185 12.68 -0.70 8.47
N GLN A 186 12.55 -1.90 9.04
CA GLN A 186 11.31 -2.36 9.66
C GLN A 186 10.90 -1.48 10.85
N SER A 187 11.85 -1.13 11.73
CA SER A 187 11.57 -0.20 12.85
C SER A 187 11.13 1.17 12.35
N ILE A 188 11.86 1.74 11.39
CA ILE A 188 11.56 3.05 10.78
C ILE A 188 10.15 3.05 10.18
N MET A 189 9.79 2.01 9.41
CA MET A 189 8.46 1.92 8.78
C MET A 189 7.33 1.76 9.81
N GLN A 190 7.55 0.98 10.87
CA GLN A 190 6.56 0.81 11.93
C GLN A 190 6.31 2.12 12.68
N GLU A 191 7.37 2.85 13.01
CA GLU A 191 7.27 4.18 13.62
C GLU A 191 6.56 5.16 12.69
N TYR A 192 6.95 5.19 11.41
CA TYR A 192 6.31 6.03 10.41
C TYR A 192 4.82 5.77 10.28
N PHE A 193 4.36 4.52 10.24
CA PHE A 193 2.92 4.24 10.19
C PHE A 193 2.15 4.70 11.44
N LEU A 194 2.85 4.88 12.57
CA LEU A 194 2.27 5.43 13.80
C LEU A 194 2.33 6.97 13.84
N SER A 195 3.43 7.59 13.43
CA SER A 195 3.68 9.03 13.56
C SER A 195 3.26 9.83 12.34
N GLY A 196 3.46 9.29 11.13
CA GLY A 196 3.37 10.02 9.87
C GLY A 196 4.57 10.95 9.59
N ASP A 197 5.61 10.90 10.41
CA ASP A 197 6.77 11.80 10.30
C ASP A 197 7.73 11.35 9.19
N VAL A 198 7.68 12.03 8.05
CA VAL A 198 8.57 11.77 6.90
C VAL A 198 10.00 12.26 7.18
N SER A 199 10.16 13.36 7.93
CA SER A 199 11.49 13.94 8.17
C SER A 199 12.35 13.02 9.03
N GLU A 200 11.74 12.36 10.01
CA GLU A 200 12.45 11.37 10.82
C GLU A 200 12.88 10.15 10.00
N VAL A 201 12.03 9.68 9.06
CA VAL A 201 12.39 8.60 8.13
C VAL A 201 13.60 9.00 7.29
N SER A 202 13.60 10.20 6.69
CA SER A 202 14.73 10.70 5.90
C SER A 202 16.02 10.75 6.72
N ARG A 203 15.97 11.31 7.94
CA ARG A 203 17.14 11.37 8.85
C ARG A 203 17.67 9.99 9.21
N CYS A 204 16.78 9.06 9.53
CA CYS A 204 17.13 7.69 9.86
C CYS A 204 17.81 6.97 8.69
N LEU A 205 17.39 7.23 7.45
CA LEU A 205 17.99 6.65 6.24
C LEU A 205 19.33 7.31 5.85
N GLU A 206 19.47 8.64 6.00
CA GLU A 206 20.70 9.37 5.68
C GLU A 206 21.88 9.06 6.61
N SER A 207 21.60 8.69 7.86
CA SER A 207 22.62 8.41 8.87
C SER A 207 23.59 7.26 8.53
N ASP A 208 23.26 6.40 7.56
CA ASP A 208 24.08 5.25 7.17
C ASP A 208 24.67 5.44 5.75
N SER A 209 25.87 6.02 5.66
CA SER A 209 26.62 6.09 4.41
C SER A 209 27.30 4.73 4.12
N CYS A 210 26.61 3.82 3.43
CA CYS A 210 27.15 2.51 3.03
C CYS A 210 27.34 2.41 1.51
N SER A 211 28.28 1.56 1.08
CA SER A 211 28.73 1.42 -0.32
C SER A 211 27.69 0.85 -1.29
N SER A 212 26.54 0.37 -0.80
CA SER A 212 25.48 -0.31 -1.58
C SER A 212 24.11 0.40 -1.49
N LEU A 213 24.10 1.73 -1.48
CA LEU A 213 22.89 2.55 -1.27
C LEU A 213 21.72 2.19 -2.22
N ALA A 214 22.00 1.88 -3.48
CA ALA A 214 20.98 1.53 -4.48
C ALA A 214 20.20 0.24 -4.12
N GLU A 215 20.92 -0.80 -3.68
CA GLU A 215 20.32 -2.06 -3.26
C GLU A 215 19.50 -1.89 -1.97
N LEU A 216 19.99 -1.10 -1.02
CA LEU A 216 19.28 -0.80 0.22
C LEU A 216 18.00 0.00 -0.02
N ASN A 217 18.03 0.99 -0.92
CA ASN A 217 16.84 1.75 -1.31
C ASN A 217 15.79 0.85 -1.97
N ALA A 218 16.20 -0.03 -2.91
CA ALA A 218 15.30 -1.01 -3.51
C ALA A 218 14.66 -1.95 -2.47
N ILE A 219 15.46 -2.42 -1.49
CA ILE A 219 14.97 -3.23 -0.36
C ILE A 219 13.97 -2.44 0.49
N PHE A 220 14.23 -1.15 0.76
CA PHE A 220 13.32 -0.29 1.49
C PHE A 220 11.98 -0.14 0.77
N VAL A 221 12.00 0.15 -0.53
CA VAL A 221 10.77 0.26 -1.37
C VAL A 221 9.97 -1.03 -1.33
N LYS A 222 10.62 -2.18 -1.54
CA LYS A 222 9.97 -3.50 -1.45
C LYS A 222 9.30 -3.69 -0.10
N ARG A 223 10.04 -3.50 1.01
CA ARG A 223 9.51 -3.72 2.36
C ARG A 223 8.38 -2.77 2.70
N LEU A 224 8.48 -1.49 2.34
CA LEU A 224 7.45 -0.48 2.60
C LEU A 224 6.12 -0.89 1.97
N ILE A 225 6.15 -1.24 0.68
CA ILE A 225 4.93 -1.62 -0.06
C ILE A 225 4.40 -2.97 0.44
N SER A 226 5.26 -3.97 0.67
CA SER A 226 4.83 -5.26 1.23
C SER A 226 4.15 -5.11 2.59
N LEU A 227 4.71 -4.30 3.50
CA LEU A 227 4.11 -4.04 4.81
C LEU A 227 2.78 -3.29 4.71
N ALA A 228 2.64 -2.39 3.74
CA ALA A 228 1.41 -1.63 3.53
C ALA A 228 0.28 -2.47 2.90
N MET A 229 0.61 -3.37 1.97
CA MET A 229 -0.36 -4.27 1.33
C MET A 229 -1.03 -5.22 2.33
N ASP A 230 -0.33 -5.60 3.40
CA ASP A 230 -0.88 -6.44 4.47
C ASP A 230 -1.75 -5.65 5.48
N ARG A 231 -1.96 -4.35 5.24
CA ARG A 231 -2.66 -3.43 6.17
C ARG A 231 -3.86 -2.76 5.49
N LYS A 232 -4.42 -1.74 6.15
CA LYS A 232 -5.59 -1.01 5.65
C LYS A 232 -5.14 0.05 4.64
N ASN A 233 -6.11 0.62 3.93
CA ASN A 233 -5.80 1.62 2.91
C ASN A 233 -5.12 2.88 3.47
N ARG A 234 -5.25 3.16 4.78
CA ARG A 234 -4.49 4.23 5.45
C ARG A 234 -2.99 4.01 5.26
N GLU A 235 -2.48 2.83 5.61
CA GLU A 235 -1.05 2.54 5.51
C GLU A 235 -0.59 2.46 4.05
N LYS A 236 -1.48 2.09 3.12
CA LYS A 236 -1.22 2.13 1.68
C LYS A 236 -1.06 3.56 1.14
N GLU A 237 -1.90 4.49 1.60
CA GLU A 237 -1.75 5.92 1.31
C GLU A 237 -0.45 6.46 1.90
N MET A 238 -0.16 6.16 3.18
CA MET A 238 1.08 6.58 3.84
C MET A 238 2.31 6.06 3.10
N ALA A 239 2.32 4.80 2.65
CA ALA A 239 3.42 4.25 1.86
C ALA A 239 3.61 4.97 0.51
N SER A 240 2.51 5.32 -0.17
CA SER A 240 2.56 6.06 -1.44
C SER A 240 3.10 7.49 -1.25
N PHE A 241 2.64 8.16 -0.19
CA PHE A 241 3.10 9.49 0.19
C PHE A 241 4.58 9.50 0.62
N LEU A 242 5.00 8.51 1.41
CA LEU A 242 6.40 8.40 1.81
C LEU A 242 7.32 8.16 0.60
N LEU A 243 6.93 7.25 -0.30
CA LEU A 243 7.71 6.94 -1.49
C LEU A 243 7.94 8.16 -2.39
N SER A 244 6.92 9.01 -2.55
CA SER A 244 7.07 10.28 -3.29
C SER A 244 7.89 11.33 -2.53
N SER A 245 7.83 11.33 -1.20
CA SER A 245 8.55 12.32 -0.37
C SER A 245 10.04 12.01 -0.19
N LEU A 246 10.45 10.73 -0.22
CA LEU A 246 11.85 10.34 -0.06
C LEU A 246 12.71 10.61 -1.31
N CYS A 247 12.08 10.84 -2.47
CA CYS A 247 12.75 11.19 -3.72
C CYS A 247 13.94 10.27 -4.08
N PHE A 248 13.79 8.96 -3.88
CA PHE A 248 14.82 7.99 -4.25
C PHE A 248 15.13 8.05 -5.76
N PRO A 249 16.37 7.69 -6.16
CA PRO A 249 16.71 7.52 -7.57
C PRO A 249 15.70 6.58 -8.25
N ALA A 250 15.28 6.92 -9.47
CA ALA A 250 14.25 6.16 -10.16
C ALA A 250 14.65 4.69 -10.37
N ASP A 251 15.93 4.42 -10.65
CA ASP A 251 16.47 3.06 -10.82
C ASP A 251 16.31 2.22 -9.54
N ASP A 252 16.47 2.82 -8.35
CA ASP A 252 16.29 2.14 -7.07
C ASP A 252 14.82 1.79 -6.84
N VAL A 253 13.92 2.70 -7.19
CA VAL A 253 12.47 2.46 -7.12
C VAL A 253 12.05 1.38 -8.12
N VAL A 254 12.58 1.41 -9.34
CA VAL A 254 12.38 0.38 -10.36
C VAL A 254 12.80 -0.98 -9.82
N ASN A 255 14.01 -1.09 -9.27
CA ASN A 255 14.52 -2.33 -8.68
C ASN A 255 13.63 -2.82 -7.53
N GLY A 256 13.14 -1.91 -6.67
CA GLY A 256 12.19 -2.24 -5.61
C GLY A 256 10.88 -2.83 -6.16
N PHE A 257 10.31 -2.24 -7.22
CA PHE A 257 9.13 -2.78 -7.89
C PHE A 257 9.42 -4.10 -8.64
N VAL A 258 10.59 -4.28 -9.24
CA VAL A 258 11.00 -5.56 -9.83
C VAL A 258 11.00 -6.66 -8.76
N MET A 259 11.56 -6.40 -7.57
CA MET A 259 11.53 -7.35 -6.46
C MET A 259 10.09 -7.67 -6.00
N LEU A 260 9.19 -6.69 -5.99
CA LEU A 260 7.77 -6.90 -5.66
C LEU A 260 7.06 -7.76 -6.71
N ILE A 261 7.29 -7.49 -7.99
CA ILE A 261 6.70 -8.22 -9.12
C ILE A 261 7.18 -9.68 -9.15
N GLN A 262 8.48 -9.91 -8.93
CA GLN A 262 9.06 -11.26 -8.87
C GLN A 262 8.55 -12.08 -7.68
N SER A 263 8.19 -11.42 -6.57
CA SER A 263 7.61 -12.06 -5.39
C SER A 263 6.08 -11.98 -5.31
N ALA A 264 5.41 -11.50 -6.37
CA ALA A 264 3.96 -11.30 -6.37
C ALA A 264 3.19 -12.63 -6.32
N ASP A 265 3.67 -13.67 -7.02
CA ASP A 265 3.07 -15.00 -6.96
C ASP A 265 3.09 -15.54 -5.52
N ASP A 266 4.19 -15.29 -4.80
CA ASP A 266 4.29 -15.70 -3.42
C ASP A 266 3.39 -14.87 -2.49
N THR A 267 3.46 -13.56 -2.63
CA THR A 267 2.66 -12.60 -1.85
C THR A 267 1.16 -12.85 -2.00
N SER A 268 0.71 -13.30 -3.17
CA SER A 268 -0.71 -13.59 -3.46
C SER A 268 -1.33 -14.65 -2.56
N LEU A 269 -0.52 -15.53 -1.99
CA LEU A 269 -1.02 -16.59 -1.12
C LEU A 269 -1.35 -16.03 0.27
N ASP A 270 -0.67 -14.97 0.70
CA ASP A 270 -0.93 -14.28 1.96
C ASP A 270 -1.92 -13.11 1.79
N ILE A 271 -1.94 -12.48 0.60
CA ILE A 271 -2.73 -11.30 0.26
C ILE A 271 -3.52 -11.59 -1.03
N PRO A 272 -4.80 -12.03 -0.93
CA PRO A 272 -5.63 -12.37 -2.10
C PRO A 272 -5.85 -11.23 -3.10
N VAL A 273 -5.75 -9.98 -2.67
CA VAL A 273 -5.93 -8.76 -3.49
C VAL A 273 -4.59 -8.15 -3.94
N VAL A 274 -3.50 -8.92 -3.90
CA VAL A 274 -2.16 -8.42 -4.25
C VAL A 274 -2.10 -7.85 -5.67
N VAL A 275 -2.88 -8.41 -6.61
CA VAL A 275 -2.85 -7.96 -8.00
C VAL A 275 -3.37 -6.53 -8.08
N GLU A 276 -4.51 -6.28 -7.46
CA GLU A 276 -5.16 -4.98 -7.40
C GLU A 276 -4.31 -3.96 -6.64
N ASP A 277 -3.84 -4.33 -5.44
CA ASP A 277 -3.07 -3.44 -4.59
C ASP A 277 -1.72 -3.07 -5.22
N LEU A 278 -0.95 -4.06 -5.69
CA LEU A 278 0.36 -3.80 -6.27
C LEU A 278 0.25 -3.05 -7.60
N ALA A 279 -0.78 -3.35 -8.43
CA ALA A 279 -1.04 -2.61 -9.65
C ALA A 279 -1.40 -1.14 -9.35
N MET A 280 -2.15 -0.92 -8.27
CA MET A 280 -2.50 0.43 -7.84
C MET A 280 -1.29 1.19 -7.30
N PHE A 281 -0.41 0.57 -6.51
CA PHE A 281 0.86 1.17 -6.09
C PHE A 281 1.73 1.55 -7.28
N LEU A 282 1.84 0.67 -8.27
CA LEU A 282 2.64 0.92 -9.47
C LEU A 282 2.06 2.07 -10.30
N ALA A 283 0.73 2.11 -10.48
CA ALA A 283 0.06 3.22 -11.16
C ALA A 283 0.16 4.53 -10.36
N ARG A 284 0.08 4.47 -9.02
CA ARG A 284 0.23 5.61 -8.11
C ARG A 284 1.63 6.20 -8.20
N ALA A 285 2.68 5.37 -8.21
CA ALA A 285 4.06 5.81 -8.36
C ALA A 285 4.30 6.55 -9.68
N VAL A 286 3.60 6.16 -10.77
CA VAL A 286 3.66 6.90 -12.04
C VAL A 286 2.92 8.24 -11.96
N VAL A 287 1.75 8.28 -11.31
CA VAL A 287 0.96 9.51 -11.14
C VAL A 287 1.61 10.50 -10.19
N ASP A 288 2.34 10.02 -9.17
CA ASP A 288 3.13 10.82 -8.25
C ASP A 288 4.53 11.16 -8.80
N GLU A 289 4.80 10.83 -10.07
CA GLU A 289 6.06 11.14 -10.78
C GLU A 289 7.31 10.52 -10.14
N VAL A 290 7.14 9.52 -9.28
CA VAL A 290 8.24 8.68 -8.77
C VAL A 290 8.79 7.77 -9.87
N LEU A 291 7.91 7.30 -10.76
CA LEU A 291 8.27 6.50 -11.93
C LEU A 291 7.81 7.17 -13.23
N ALA A 292 8.68 7.18 -14.23
CA ALA A 292 8.29 7.56 -15.58
C ALA A 292 7.49 6.42 -16.26
N PRO A 293 6.60 6.72 -17.23
CA PRO A 293 5.88 5.68 -17.96
C PRO A 293 6.77 4.63 -18.64
N LEU A 294 8.01 4.99 -19.02
CA LEU A 294 8.97 4.05 -19.62
C LEU A 294 9.44 2.97 -18.63
N HIS A 295 9.56 3.31 -17.34
CA HIS A 295 9.98 2.36 -16.31
C HIS A 295 9.00 1.18 -16.15
N LEU A 296 7.73 1.35 -16.53
CA LEU A 296 6.76 0.24 -16.55
C LEU A 296 7.14 -0.86 -17.56
N GLU A 297 7.76 -0.48 -18.68
CA GLU A 297 8.23 -1.44 -19.68
C GLU A 297 9.48 -2.17 -19.19
N GLU A 298 10.37 -1.46 -18.50
CA GLU A 298 11.55 -2.04 -17.87
C GLU A 298 11.19 -3.07 -16.79
N ILE A 299 10.28 -2.71 -15.87
CA ILE A 299 9.77 -3.63 -14.85
C ILE A 299 9.09 -4.85 -15.52
N GLY A 300 8.37 -4.62 -16.61
CA GLY A 300 7.72 -5.70 -17.38
C GLY A 300 8.68 -6.68 -18.04
N SER A 301 9.86 -6.23 -18.45
CA SER A 301 10.88 -7.09 -19.05
C SER A 301 11.42 -8.15 -18.07
N GLN A 302 11.29 -7.91 -16.76
CA GLN A 302 11.80 -8.77 -15.69
C GLN A 302 10.77 -9.80 -15.17
N CYS A 303 9.61 -9.94 -15.82
CA CYS A 303 8.56 -10.87 -15.41
C CYS A 303 8.92 -12.34 -15.71
N LEU A 304 8.59 -13.23 -14.77
CA LEU A 304 8.90 -14.67 -14.83
C LEU A 304 8.11 -15.45 -15.90
N GLY A 305 7.09 -14.84 -16.52
CA GLY A 305 6.32 -15.44 -17.61
C GLY A 305 4.98 -14.76 -17.89
N PRO A 306 4.33 -15.08 -19.03
CA PRO A 306 3.10 -14.42 -19.48
C PRO A 306 1.89 -14.66 -18.56
N ASP A 307 1.82 -15.80 -17.87
CA ASP A 307 0.69 -16.14 -16.97
C ASP A 307 0.97 -15.82 -15.48
N SER A 308 2.15 -15.26 -15.17
CA SER A 308 2.54 -14.91 -13.80
C SER A 308 1.63 -13.85 -13.19
N ILE A 309 1.50 -13.86 -11.87
CA ILE A 309 0.77 -12.81 -11.14
C ILE A 309 1.43 -11.45 -11.35
N GLY A 310 2.78 -11.42 -11.44
CA GLY A 310 3.53 -10.22 -11.79
C GLY A 310 3.12 -9.59 -13.14
N ASN A 311 2.91 -10.40 -14.18
CA ASN A 311 2.42 -9.85 -15.46
C ASN A 311 0.98 -9.33 -15.34
N LYS A 312 0.10 -10.01 -14.59
CA LYS A 312 -1.28 -9.53 -14.35
C LYS A 312 -1.29 -8.15 -13.66
N VAL A 313 -0.41 -7.95 -12.68
CA VAL A 313 -0.20 -6.65 -12.01
C VAL A 313 0.13 -5.57 -13.03
N LEU A 314 1.10 -5.82 -13.91
CA LEU A 314 1.51 -4.84 -14.93
C LEU A 314 0.41 -4.53 -15.94
N GLN A 315 -0.30 -5.55 -16.43
CA GLN A 315 -1.42 -5.34 -17.34
C GLN A 315 -2.52 -4.49 -16.69
N MET A 316 -2.82 -4.76 -15.41
CA MET A 316 -3.79 -3.98 -14.65
C MET A 316 -3.31 -2.53 -14.45
N ALA A 317 -2.06 -2.30 -14.06
CA ALA A 317 -1.50 -0.96 -13.88
C ALA A 317 -1.54 -0.14 -15.19
N LYS A 318 -1.15 -0.76 -16.32
CA LYS A 318 -1.23 -0.13 -17.65
C LYS A 318 -2.68 0.20 -18.03
N SER A 319 -3.64 -0.66 -17.68
CA SER A 319 -5.07 -0.41 -17.90
C SER A 319 -5.58 0.77 -17.06
N LEU A 320 -5.20 0.82 -15.78
CA LEU A 320 -5.54 1.92 -14.86
C LEU A 320 -5.05 3.27 -15.39
N LEU A 321 -3.81 3.34 -15.85
CA LEU A 321 -3.19 4.57 -16.36
C LEU A 321 -3.81 5.05 -17.67
N LYS A 322 -4.23 4.13 -18.56
CA LYS A 322 -4.86 4.47 -19.85
C LYS A 322 -6.29 4.98 -19.72
N ALA A 323 -6.96 4.69 -18.60
CA ALA A 323 -8.36 5.04 -18.44
C ALA A 323 -8.56 6.56 -18.30
N ARG A 324 -9.72 7.08 -18.74
CA ARG A 324 -10.02 8.52 -18.70
C ARG A 324 -9.94 9.06 -17.26
N LEU A 325 -9.35 10.25 -17.07
CA LEU A 325 -9.12 10.86 -15.73
C LEU A 325 -8.40 9.91 -14.75
N SER A 326 -7.51 9.04 -15.26
CA SER A 326 -6.77 8.06 -14.45
C SER A 326 -6.00 8.75 -13.33
N GLY A 327 -5.27 9.82 -13.62
CA GLY A 327 -4.47 10.54 -12.61
C GLY A 327 -5.27 10.95 -11.37
N GLU A 328 -6.45 11.57 -11.53
CA GLU A 328 -7.27 11.98 -10.38
C GLU A 328 -7.86 10.80 -9.61
N ARG A 329 -8.27 9.74 -10.31
CA ARG A 329 -8.82 8.54 -9.64
C ARG A 329 -7.74 7.79 -8.88
N ILE A 330 -6.56 7.67 -9.48
CA ILE A 330 -5.39 7.02 -8.85
C ILE A 330 -4.91 7.85 -7.66
N LEU A 331 -4.93 9.18 -7.72
CA LEU A 331 -4.64 10.06 -6.57
C LEU A 331 -5.55 9.82 -5.36
N ARG A 332 -6.72 9.21 -5.54
CA ARG A 332 -7.69 8.93 -4.47
C ARG A 332 -7.87 7.44 -4.21
N CYS A 333 -7.03 6.58 -4.77
CA CYS A 333 -7.27 5.14 -4.85
C CYS A 333 -7.35 4.45 -3.49
N TRP A 334 -6.60 4.93 -2.51
CA TRP A 334 -6.63 4.39 -1.15
C TRP A 334 -7.76 4.99 -0.30
N GLY A 335 -8.50 5.96 -0.83
CA GLY A 335 -9.68 6.49 -0.15
C GLY A 335 -9.34 7.36 1.05
N GLY A 336 -8.41 8.31 0.88
CA GLY A 336 -8.11 9.39 1.84
C GLY A 336 -9.27 10.35 2.18
N GLY A 337 -10.52 9.88 2.11
CA GLY A 337 -11.74 10.61 2.42
C GLY A 337 -12.62 9.98 3.51
N GLY A 338 -12.18 8.94 4.24
CA GLY A 338 -13.00 8.46 5.36
C GLY A 338 -12.45 7.26 6.14
N SER A 339 -12.12 7.50 7.41
CA SER A 339 -11.82 6.51 8.47
C SER A 339 -10.44 5.82 8.35
N SER A 340 -9.49 5.88 9.28
CA SER A 340 -9.44 6.32 10.67
C SER A 340 -7.99 6.67 11.05
N ARG A 341 -7.73 7.94 11.39
CA ARG A 341 -6.99 8.38 12.61
C ARG A 341 -7.07 9.90 12.84
N ASN A 342 -7.49 10.71 11.86
CA ASN A 342 -7.60 12.17 12.06
C ASN A 342 -8.99 12.78 11.80
N GLY A 343 -10.00 12.04 11.31
CA GLY A 343 -11.40 12.50 11.36
C GLY A 343 -11.76 13.79 10.60
N TRP A 344 -10.91 14.31 9.72
CA TRP A 344 -11.21 15.54 8.98
C TRP A 344 -12.27 15.24 7.90
N ALA A 345 -13.46 15.81 8.05
CA ALA A 345 -14.32 16.03 6.91
C ALA A 345 -13.60 16.94 5.90
N ILE A 346 -13.98 16.88 4.62
CA ILE A 346 -13.47 17.82 3.61
C ILE A 346 -13.66 19.27 4.07
N GLU A 347 -14.75 19.55 4.79
CA GLU A 347 -15.00 20.85 5.42
C GLU A 347 -13.94 21.24 6.46
N ASP A 348 -13.48 20.30 7.30
CA ASP A 348 -12.45 20.58 8.29
C ASP A 348 -11.12 20.91 7.59
N VAL A 349 -10.78 20.20 6.52
CA VAL A 349 -9.54 20.47 5.76
C VAL A 349 -9.62 21.85 5.11
N LYS A 350 -10.77 22.22 4.54
CA LYS A 350 -11.00 23.58 4.00
C LYS A 350 -10.89 24.65 5.07
N ASP A 351 -11.37 24.39 6.29
CA ASP A 351 -11.27 25.30 7.43
C ASP A 351 -9.81 25.46 7.86
N LYS A 352 -9.05 24.37 7.96
CA LYS A 352 -7.62 24.40 8.29
C LYS A 352 -6.79 25.13 7.23
N ILE A 353 -7.04 24.86 5.95
CA ILE A 353 -6.42 25.62 4.85
C ILE A 353 -6.76 27.10 4.99
N GLY A 354 -8.01 27.45 5.30
CA GLY A 354 -8.43 28.83 5.57
C GLY A 354 -7.59 29.48 6.68
N LYS A 355 -7.48 28.81 7.83
CA LYS A 355 -6.70 29.30 8.99
C LYS A 355 -5.22 29.50 8.68
N ILE A 356 -4.59 28.57 7.95
CA ILE A 356 -3.18 28.69 7.54
C ILE A 356 -2.98 29.93 6.68
N LEU A 357 -3.88 30.17 5.72
CA LEU A 357 -3.79 31.33 4.85
C LEU A 357 -4.04 32.62 5.64
N GLU A 358 -5.04 32.66 6.52
CA GLU A 358 -5.33 33.82 7.40
C GLU A 358 -4.18 34.16 8.36
N GLU A 359 -3.53 33.15 8.93
CA GLU A 359 -2.36 33.32 9.80
C GLU A 359 -1.18 33.92 9.01
N PHE A 360 -0.94 33.42 7.80
CA PHE A 360 0.07 33.99 6.92
C PHE A 360 -0.26 35.45 6.53
N GLU A 361 -1.53 35.74 6.19
CA GLU A 361 -1.99 37.10 5.93
C GLU A 361 -1.70 38.03 7.12
N SER A 362 -1.90 37.54 8.34
CA SER A 362 -1.74 38.28 9.59
C SER A 362 -0.30 38.49 10.04
N GLY A 363 0.69 38.01 9.27
CA GLY A 363 2.11 38.20 9.57
C GLY A 363 2.95 36.92 9.62
N GLY A 364 2.36 35.75 9.33
CA GLY A 364 3.07 34.47 9.35
C GLY A 364 4.24 34.36 8.35
N ASP A 365 5.15 33.43 8.62
CA ASP A 365 6.31 33.11 7.78
C ASP A 365 5.94 32.13 6.65
N ILE A 366 6.65 32.26 5.51
CA ILE A 366 6.44 31.40 4.34
C ILE A 366 6.76 29.94 4.68
N ARG A 367 7.83 29.71 5.45
CA ARG A 367 8.25 28.34 5.82
C ARG A 367 7.22 27.65 6.71
N GLU A 368 6.61 28.37 7.63
CA GLU A 368 5.57 27.82 8.51
C GLU A 368 4.33 27.45 7.70
N ALA A 369 3.90 28.32 6.78
CA ALA A 369 2.81 27.99 5.86
C ALA A 369 3.13 26.76 5.00
N CYS A 370 4.37 26.63 4.50
CA CYS A 370 4.82 25.44 3.78
C CYS A 370 4.76 24.17 4.65
N CYS A 371 5.25 24.23 5.89
CA CYS A 371 5.20 23.11 6.83
C CYS A 371 3.76 22.72 7.13
N CYS A 372 2.90 23.68 7.51
CA CYS A 372 1.50 23.45 7.79
C CYS A 372 0.75 22.80 6.62
N ILE A 373 1.01 23.23 5.38
CA ILE A 373 0.38 22.61 4.19
C ILE A 373 0.94 21.20 3.94
N LYS A 374 2.24 20.95 4.16
CA LYS A 374 2.82 19.59 4.08
C LYS A 374 2.20 18.65 5.13
N GLU A 375 2.02 19.14 6.34
CA GLU A 375 1.44 18.38 7.46
C GLU A 375 -0.01 17.97 7.22
N LEU A 376 -0.76 18.73 6.40
CA LEU A 376 -2.09 18.29 5.96
C LEU A 376 -2.03 16.93 5.26
N SER A 377 -0.91 16.56 4.63
CA SER A 377 -0.70 15.28 3.94
C SER A 377 -1.78 14.99 2.89
N MET A 378 -2.26 16.04 2.21
CA MET A 378 -3.38 15.98 1.24
C MET A 378 -2.99 16.60 -0.11
N PRO A 379 -1.93 16.11 -0.78
CA PRO A 379 -1.41 16.70 -2.02
C PRO A 379 -2.43 16.75 -3.15
N PHE A 380 -3.38 15.81 -3.18
CA PHE A 380 -4.46 15.79 -4.17
C PHE A 380 -5.50 16.89 -3.97
N PHE A 381 -5.53 17.54 -2.79
CA PHE A 381 -6.44 18.61 -2.43
C PHE A 381 -5.77 19.99 -2.42
N HIS A 382 -4.50 20.09 -2.79
CA HIS A 382 -3.76 21.37 -2.85
C HIS A 382 -4.39 22.39 -3.81
N HIS A 383 -5.18 21.95 -4.80
CA HIS A 383 -6.00 22.84 -5.62
C HIS A 383 -6.97 23.71 -4.79
N GLU A 384 -7.35 23.28 -3.58
CA GLU A 384 -8.17 24.08 -2.65
C GLU A 384 -7.34 25.21 -2.01
N VAL A 385 -6.05 24.97 -1.72
CA VAL A 385 -5.10 26.00 -1.26
C VAL A 385 -4.98 27.08 -2.34
N VAL A 386 -4.80 26.65 -3.60
CA VAL A 386 -4.75 27.55 -4.77
C VAL A 386 -6.05 28.33 -4.90
N LYS A 387 -7.21 27.65 -4.89
CA LYS A 387 -8.52 28.31 -5.01
C LYS A 387 -8.73 29.36 -3.91
N LYS A 388 -8.56 28.99 -2.64
CA LYS A 388 -8.78 29.89 -1.50
C LYS A 388 -7.82 31.07 -1.50
N SER A 389 -6.55 30.83 -1.83
CA SER A 389 -5.54 31.89 -1.94
C SER A 389 -5.92 32.89 -3.03
N LEU A 390 -6.29 32.41 -4.22
CA LEU A 390 -6.69 33.26 -5.36
C LEU A 390 -7.97 34.06 -5.05
N VAL A 391 -8.99 33.42 -4.47
CA VAL A 391 -10.22 34.10 -4.05
C VAL A 391 -9.88 35.22 -3.05
N THR A 392 -9.05 34.94 -2.06
CA THR A 392 -8.64 35.93 -1.06
C THR A 392 -7.84 37.08 -1.66
N VAL A 393 -6.92 36.79 -2.59
CA VAL A 393 -6.17 37.81 -3.36
C VAL A 393 -7.15 38.70 -4.14
N MET A 394 -8.21 38.13 -4.71
CA MET A 394 -9.20 38.86 -5.51
C MET A 394 -10.13 39.72 -4.65
N GLU A 395 -10.59 39.20 -3.52
CA GLU A 395 -11.48 39.89 -2.58
C GLU A 395 -10.76 41.00 -1.80
N LYS A 396 -9.61 40.69 -1.22
CA LYS A 396 -8.89 41.59 -0.31
C LYS A 396 -7.79 42.42 -0.99
N LYS A 397 -7.49 42.17 -2.28
CA LYS A 397 -6.35 42.77 -3.01
C LYS A 397 -5.02 42.57 -2.27
N ASN A 398 -4.86 41.41 -1.64
CA ASN A 398 -3.67 41.08 -0.86
C ASN A 398 -2.63 40.35 -1.72
N ASP A 399 -1.59 41.06 -2.14
CA ASP A 399 -0.53 40.48 -2.98
C ASP A 399 0.41 39.51 -2.23
N ARG A 400 0.35 39.42 -0.88
CA ARG A 400 1.20 38.48 -0.12
C ARG A 400 0.87 37.02 -0.41
N LEU A 401 -0.40 36.67 -0.51
CA LEU A 401 -0.84 35.31 -0.84
C LEU A 401 -0.48 34.90 -2.27
N TRP A 402 -0.38 35.88 -3.17
CA TRP A 402 0.13 35.64 -4.52
C TRP A 402 1.60 35.22 -4.50
N GLY A 403 2.43 35.90 -3.71
CA GLY A 403 3.82 35.51 -3.48
C GLY A 403 3.94 34.11 -2.85
N LEU A 404 3.10 33.79 -1.86
CA LEU A 404 3.06 32.48 -1.22
C LEU A 404 2.74 31.34 -2.22
N LEU A 405 1.78 31.54 -3.12
CA LEU A 405 1.48 30.57 -4.18
C LEU A 405 2.66 30.35 -5.13
N GLY A 406 3.42 31.42 -5.43
CA GLY A 406 4.66 31.32 -6.19
C GLY A 406 5.69 30.44 -5.49
N GLU A 407 5.89 30.65 -4.19
CA GLU A 407 6.80 29.83 -3.39
C GLU A 407 6.34 28.37 -3.31
N PHE A 408 5.05 28.11 -3.09
CA PHE A 408 4.49 26.75 -3.08
C PHE A 408 4.71 26.01 -4.41
N PHE A 409 4.64 26.71 -5.53
CA PHE A 409 4.91 26.12 -6.84
C PHE A 409 6.41 25.90 -7.08
N ASN A 410 7.24 26.93 -6.82
CA ASN A 410 8.68 26.87 -7.01
C ASN A 410 9.36 25.84 -6.11
N SER A 411 8.83 25.62 -4.90
CA SER A 411 9.32 24.60 -3.98
C SER A 411 8.81 23.19 -4.31
N GLY A 412 8.01 23.02 -5.37
CA GLY A 412 7.37 21.75 -5.74
C GLY A 412 6.27 21.28 -4.78
N LEU A 413 5.85 22.11 -3.81
CA LEU A 413 4.83 21.74 -2.82
C LEU A 413 3.44 21.62 -3.46
N ILE A 414 3.15 22.48 -4.44
CA ILE A 414 1.94 22.39 -5.25
C ILE A 414 2.36 22.10 -6.69
N THR A 415 1.94 20.94 -7.19
CA THR A 415 2.25 20.53 -8.57
C THR A 415 1.51 21.36 -9.60
N MET A 416 2.02 21.40 -10.83
CA MET A 416 1.37 22.09 -11.97
C MET A 416 -0.09 21.63 -12.16
N ASN A 417 -0.37 20.34 -11.99
CA ASN A 417 -1.73 19.82 -12.11
C ASN A 417 -2.66 20.39 -11.01
N GLN A 418 -2.18 20.52 -9.78
CA GLN A 418 -2.94 21.13 -8.69
C GLN A 418 -3.15 22.64 -8.89
N MET A 419 -2.15 23.33 -9.45
CA MET A 419 -2.28 24.73 -9.89
C MET A 419 -3.40 24.87 -10.92
N ILE A 420 -3.32 24.14 -12.05
CA ILE A 420 -4.32 24.19 -13.12
C ILE A 420 -5.74 23.95 -12.58
N LYS A 421 -5.92 22.95 -11.72
CA LYS A 421 -7.22 22.65 -11.10
C LYS A 421 -7.71 23.79 -10.21
N GLY A 422 -6.83 24.38 -9.41
CA GLY A 422 -7.17 25.52 -8.55
C GLY A 422 -7.64 26.72 -9.36
N PHE A 423 -6.89 27.10 -10.40
CA PHE A 423 -7.25 28.18 -11.31
C PHE A 423 -8.56 27.90 -12.07
N ALA A 424 -8.76 26.69 -12.59
CA ALA A 424 -9.99 26.30 -13.27
C ALA A 424 -11.22 26.44 -12.35
N ARG A 425 -11.09 26.01 -11.09
CA ARG A 425 -12.18 26.14 -10.10
C ARG A 425 -12.49 27.58 -9.72
N VAL A 426 -11.50 28.48 -9.72
CA VAL A 426 -11.76 29.92 -9.54
C VAL A 426 -12.48 30.48 -10.76
N ALA A 427 -12.04 30.11 -11.97
CA ALA A 427 -12.65 30.53 -13.22
C ALA A 427 -14.12 30.15 -13.31
N GLU A 428 -14.48 28.93 -12.89
CA GLU A 428 -15.86 28.46 -12.79
C GLU A 428 -16.71 29.25 -11.78
N SER A 429 -16.10 29.79 -10.72
CA SER A 429 -16.79 30.58 -9.69
C SER A 429 -16.70 32.11 -9.89
N LEU A 430 -16.20 32.57 -11.03
CA LEU A 430 -15.96 34.00 -11.27
C LEU A 430 -17.24 34.84 -11.30
N ASP A 431 -18.31 34.31 -11.90
CA ASP A 431 -19.56 35.04 -12.00
C ASP A 431 -20.20 35.24 -10.61
N ASP A 432 -20.05 34.27 -9.71
CA ASP A 432 -20.49 34.40 -8.30
C ASP A 432 -19.62 35.40 -7.53
N LEU A 433 -18.29 35.32 -7.66
CA LEU A 433 -17.33 36.24 -7.03
C LEU A 433 -17.50 37.70 -7.50
N ALA A 434 -17.96 37.90 -8.74
CA ALA A 434 -18.21 39.22 -9.30
C ALA A 434 -19.42 39.92 -8.64
N LEU A 435 -20.34 39.17 -8.03
CA LEU A 435 -21.46 39.72 -7.27
C LEU A 435 -20.98 40.34 -5.95
N ASP A 436 -19.97 39.73 -5.32
CA ASP A 436 -19.42 40.17 -4.03
C ASP A 436 -18.31 41.24 -4.19
N VAL A 437 -17.58 41.22 -5.32
CA VAL A 437 -16.47 42.14 -5.59
C VAL A 437 -16.73 42.97 -6.85
N ARG A 438 -17.19 44.22 -6.68
CA ARG A 438 -17.51 45.16 -7.78
C ARG A 438 -16.35 45.49 -8.74
N THR A 439 -15.11 45.09 -8.43
CA THR A 439 -13.91 45.31 -9.26
C THR A 439 -13.33 44.03 -9.87
N CYS A 440 -14.03 42.90 -9.82
CA CYS A 440 -13.55 41.64 -10.39
C CYS A 440 -13.65 41.68 -11.93
N SER A 441 -12.71 42.36 -12.60
CA SER A 441 -12.58 42.25 -14.05
C SER A 441 -12.33 40.77 -14.39
N ARG A 442 -13.17 40.20 -15.26
CA ARG A 442 -13.16 38.80 -15.74
C ARG A 442 -11.80 38.26 -16.20
N GLU A 443 -10.81 39.12 -16.35
CA GLU A 443 -9.50 38.84 -16.92
C GLU A 443 -8.39 38.53 -15.88
N ARG A 444 -8.58 38.84 -14.58
CA ARG A 444 -7.49 38.73 -13.58
C ARG A 444 -6.88 37.32 -13.43
N PRO A 445 -7.65 36.22 -13.33
CA PRO A 445 -7.08 34.88 -13.20
C PRO A 445 -6.35 34.41 -14.47
N LEU A 446 -6.85 34.82 -15.65
CA LEU A 446 -6.26 34.51 -16.96
C LEU A 446 -4.95 35.27 -17.20
N PHE A 447 -4.82 36.51 -16.73
CA PHE A 447 -3.56 37.28 -16.77
C PHE A 447 -2.51 36.80 -15.76
N MET A 448 -2.93 36.02 -14.77
CA MET A 448 -2.12 35.60 -13.63
C MET A 448 -1.39 34.27 -13.88
N MET A 449 -1.96 33.35 -14.67
CA MET A 449 -1.31 32.09 -15.03
C MET A 449 0.06 32.23 -15.74
N PRO A 450 0.25 33.15 -16.70
CA PRO A 450 1.54 33.27 -17.40
C PRO A 450 2.69 33.76 -16.52
N ARG A 451 2.42 34.45 -15.39
CA ARG A 451 3.45 35.05 -14.52
C ARG A 451 4.06 34.08 -13.51
N LEU A 452 3.45 32.93 -13.29
CA LEU A 452 3.96 31.86 -12.41
C LEU A 452 4.67 30.74 -13.22
N CYS A 453 4.45 30.69 -14.52
CA CYS A 453 4.96 29.65 -15.42
C CYS A 453 6.09 30.17 -16.35
N SER A 454 6.55 31.40 -16.15
CA SER A 454 7.69 32.04 -16.81
C SER A 454 8.81 32.24 -15.80
#